data_AF-A0A7W0FFC5-F1
#
_entry.id   AF-A0A7W0FFC5-F1
#
_cell.length_a   1.000
_cell.length_b   1.000
_cell.length_c   1.000
_cell.angle_alpha   90.00
_cell.angle_beta   90.00
_cell.angle_gamma   90.00
#
_symmetry.space_group_name_H-M   'P 1'
#
loop_
_entity.id
_entity.type
_entity.pdbx_description
1 polymer ?
#
loop_
_entity_poly.entity_id
_entity_poly.type
_entity_poly.pdbx_seq_one_letter_code
_entity_poly.pdbx_strand_id
1 'polypeptide(L)'
;FTKNTINGRGNKIVQFVATDDVAEAAYVVDTIQQYLATRKAVADDFAVMYRTNAQSRVIEEGFMHANLPYRLIGAQKFYGRKEVKDMICFLRLVENPSDEVSLLRVISVPPRGIGDKTISALQSAAAMAGITTGEVLLDLGKNGDASPYWSQIGRSVVPVADFGAMLVEWQEAKEKTSIAALFDRIVHDTGYEEYVKEQSDANNDRWENVLELRRLAYDFQEKGMTEFLQNLALVSDQDTIPDTGEAPDDGKTKGAVTLLTLHAAKGLEYNQVFIIGLDEGILPHSRSRDDPEEMAEERRLLYVGMTRAKNQLYLLRAERRSNFGSWEYSEASRFLADISEDLVTNQGRRNATRRDAREDDFRWSTTGVTRKVTQTVAPSFKEPRFKPGMKVRKPDRADWGEGIVLESKVESDGEETVEIHFSSIGLKRLLASLANLEIIN
;
A
#
# COMPACT_ATOMS: atom_id res chain seq x y z
N PHE A 1 -17.81 28.89 8.45
CA PHE A 1 -16.52 28.23 8.72
C PHE A 1 -15.37 28.86 7.94
N THR A 2 -15.60 29.29 6.70
CA THR A 2 -14.55 29.76 5.77
C THR A 2 -14.21 31.25 5.97
N LYS A 3 -12.94 31.61 5.74
CA LYS A 3 -12.40 32.97 6.01
C LYS A 3 -12.95 34.05 5.07
N ASN A 4 -13.27 33.71 3.82
CA ASN A 4 -13.97 34.60 2.91
C ASN A 4 -15.48 34.36 3.04
N THR A 5 -16.17 35.33 3.61
CA THR A 5 -17.63 35.32 3.70
C THR A 5 -18.19 36.39 2.76
N ILE A 6 -19.02 35.98 1.80
CA ILE A 6 -19.90 36.90 1.09
C ILE A 6 -21.22 36.86 1.86
N ASN A 7 -21.61 37.98 2.49
CA ASN A 7 -22.84 38.15 3.30
C ASN A 7 -22.89 37.42 4.67
N GLY A 8 -21.74 37.18 5.31
CA GLY A 8 -21.69 36.71 6.71
C GLY A 8 -21.99 35.22 6.94
N ARG A 9 -22.26 34.44 5.88
CA ARG A 9 -22.30 32.96 5.94
C ARG A 9 -21.35 32.39 4.90
N GLY A 10 -20.23 31.83 5.36
CA GLY A 10 -19.31 31.06 4.52
C GLY A 10 -19.94 29.73 4.07
N ASN A 11 -19.30 29.04 3.11
CA ASN A 11 -19.80 27.74 2.66
C ASN A 11 -19.78 26.73 3.80
N LYS A 12 -20.72 25.78 3.77
CA LYS A 12 -20.71 24.62 4.67
C LYS A 12 -19.54 23.71 4.36
N ILE A 13 -19.01 23.05 5.38
CA ILE A 13 -18.00 22.01 5.24
C ILE A 13 -18.63 20.84 4.51
N VAL A 14 -17.98 20.31 3.47
CA VAL A 14 -18.45 19.08 2.81
C VAL A 14 -17.77 17.90 3.49
N GLN A 15 -18.56 17.01 4.08
CA GLN A 15 -18.07 15.70 4.53
C GLN A 15 -18.43 14.66 3.49
N PHE A 16 -17.44 13.90 3.01
CA PHE A 16 -17.65 12.84 2.03
C PHE A 16 -17.13 11.50 2.57
N VAL A 17 -17.96 10.47 2.45
CA VAL A 17 -17.61 9.10 2.79
C VAL A 17 -17.48 8.31 1.51
N ALA A 18 -16.26 7.95 1.16
CA ALA A 18 -15.92 7.12 0.01
C ALA A 18 -16.06 5.63 0.36
N THR A 19 -16.29 4.78 -0.64
CA THR A 19 -16.29 3.32 -0.40
C THR A 19 -14.91 2.80 -0.04
N ASP A 20 -13.87 3.28 -0.71
CA ASP A 20 -12.46 2.93 -0.47
C ASP A 20 -11.57 4.14 -0.73
N ASP A 21 -10.27 3.99 -0.49
CA ASP A 21 -9.26 5.03 -0.67
C ASP A 21 -9.04 5.43 -2.14
N VAL A 22 -9.27 4.49 -3.08
CA VAL A 22 -9.28 4.82 -4.51
C VAL A 22 -10.48 5.72 -4.84
N ALA A 23 -11.69 5.39 -4.33
CA ALA A 23 -12.86 6.24 -4.49
C ALA A 23 -12.71 7.61 -3.79
N GLU A 24 -11.98 7.66 -2.67
CA GLU A 24 -11.62 8.90 -1.99
C GLU A 24 -10.77 9.80 -2.90
N ALA A 25 -9.74 9.24 -3.51
CA ALA A 25 -8.87 9.94 -4.47
C ALA A 25 -9.63 10.38 -5.73
N ALA A 26 -10.47 9.50 -6.29
CA ALA A 26 -11.30 9.81 -7.45
C ALA A 26 -12.21 11.02 -7.19
N TYR A 27 -12.87 11.06 -6.02
CA TYR A 27 -13.71 12.20 -5.65
C TYR A 27 -12.93 13.52 -5.62
N VAL A 28 -11.70 13.53 -5.11
CA VAL A 28 -10.83 14.72 -5.11
C VAL A 28 -10.55 15.18 -6.54
N VAL A 29 -10.09 14.26 -7.38
CA VAL A 29 -9.74 14.52 -8.78
C VAL A 29 -10.95 15.04 -9.56
N ASP A 30 -12.08 14.33 -9.50
CA ASP A 30 -13.31 14.66 -10.23
C ASP A 30 -13.85 16.04 -9.80
N THR A 31 -13.85 16.31 -8.50
CA THR A 31 -14.28 17.61 -7.97
C THR A 31 -13.40 18.72 -8.54
N ILE A 32 -12.08 18.56 -8.49
CA ILE A 32 -11.14 19.56 -9.03
C ILE A 32 -11.35 19.74 -10.54
N GLN A 33 -11.42 18.64 -11.31
CA GLN A 33 -11.68 18.71 -12.75
C GLN A 33 -12.98 19.47 -13.06
N GLN A 34 -14.05 19.26 -12.29
CA GLN A 34 -15.31 19.97 -12.47
C GLN A 34 -15.15 21.49 -12.27
N TYR A 35 -14.41 21.91 -11.24
CA TYR A 35 -14.13 23.33 -11.00
C TYR A 35 -13.28 23.95 -12.12
N LEU A 36 -12.26 23.23 -12.61
CA LEU A 36 -11.40 23.68 -13.69
C LEU A 36 -12.16 23.77 -15.02
N ALA A 37 -12.95 22.75 -15.36
CA ALA A 37 -13.76 22.71 -16.58
C ALA A 37 -14.82 23.83 -16.62
N THR A 38 -15.41 24.13 -15.46
CA THR A 38 -16.38 25.24 -15.33
C THR A 38 -15.73 26.61 -15.14
N ARG A 39 -14.39 26.69 -15.13
CA ARG A 39 -13.61 27.91 -14.89
C ARG A 39 -13.99 28.65 -13.61
N LYS A 40 -14.42 27.91 -12.58
CA LYS A 40 -14.79 28.46 -11.27
C LYS A 40 -13.60 28.64 -10.33
N ALA A 41 -12.48 27.98 -10.63
CA ALA A 41 -11.22 28.05 -9.90
C ALA A 41 -10.06 27.70 -10.84
N VAL A 42 -8.83 28.01 -10.45
CA VAL A 42 -7.59 27.56 -11.10
C VAL A 42 -6.89 26.49 -10.26
N ALA A 43 -5.96 25.73 -10.83
CA ALA A 43 -5.30 24.63 -10.12
C ALA A 43 -4.58 25.08 -8.82
N ASP A 44 -3.96 26.27 -8.83
CA ASP A 44 -3.29 26.85 -7.66
C ASP A 44 -4.24 27.15 -6.48
N ASP A 45 -5.56 27.19 -6.72
CA ASP A 45 -6.56 27.43 -5.67
C ASP A 45 -6.75 26.22 -4.74
N PHE A 46 -6.25 25.05 -5.14
CA PHE A 46 -6.51 23.77 -4.50
C PHE A 46 -5.32 23.25 -3.70
N ALA A 47 -5.61 22.73 -2.51
CA ALA A 47 -4.70 21.90 -1.75
C ALA A 47 -5.36 20.60 -1.27
N VAL A 48 -4.60 19.50 -1.33
CA VAL A 48 -4.96 18.18 -0.80
C VAL A 48 -4.01 17.85 0.34
N MET A 49 -4.57 17.79 1.54
CA MET A 49 -3.85 17.59 2.79
C MET A 49 -4.10 16.19 3.35
N TYR A 50 -3.03 15.54 3.80
CA TYR A 50 -3.05 14.21 4.39
C TYR A 50 -2.17 14.15 5.64
N ARG A 51 -2.34 13.10 6.45
CA ARG A 51 -1.59 12.95 7.71
C ARG A 51 -0.20 12.35 7.50
N THR A 52 -0.07 11.35 6.62
CA THR A 52 1.21 10.68 6.36
C THR A 52 1.58 10.68 4.88
N ASN A 53 2.88 10.63 4.60
CA ASN A 53 3.39 10.67 3.23
C ASN A 53 2.95 9.44 2.43
N ALA A 54 2.68 8.29 3.05
CA ALA A 54 2.22 7.10 2.34
C ALA A 54 0.90 7.33 1.61
N GLN A 55 -0.01 8.13 2.19
CA GLN A 55 -1.31 8.45 1.60
C GLN A 55 -1.22 9.20 0.25
N SER A 56 -0.09 9.86 -0.02
CA SER A 56 0.09 10.58 -1.28
C SER A 56 0.04 9.67 -2.51
N ARG A 57 0.46 8.39 -2.43
CA ARG A 57 0.56 7.50 -3.59
C ARG A 57 -0.74 7.44 -4.40
N VAL A 58 -1.86 7.11 -3.75
CA VAL A 58 -3.15 6.92 -4.42
C VAL A 58 -3.66 8.23 -5.04
N ILE A 59 -3.38 9.35 -4.39
CA ILE A 59 -3.72 10.68 -4.89
C ILE A 59 -2.84 11.05 -6.09
N GLU A 60 -1.52 10.90 -5.98
CA GLU A 60 -0.55 11.15 -7.05
C GLU A 60 -0.88 10.32 -8.29
N GLU A 61 -1.28 9.07 -8.11
CA GLU A 61 -1.78 8.23 -9.21
C GLU A 61 -3.01 8.84 -9.85
N GLY A 62 -4.06 9.16 -9.10
CA GLY A 62 -5.29 9.79 -9.64
C GLY A 62 -5.03 11.09 -10.39
N PHE A 63 -4.26 11.99 -9.77
CA PHE A 63 -3.22 12.82 -10.38
C PHE A 63 -2.87 12.65 -11.86
N MET A 64 -1.81 11.86 -12.03
CA MET A 64 -1.13 11.53 -13.29
C MET A 64 -2.10 11.01 -14.33
N HIS A 65 -2.96 10.12 -13.86
CA HIS A 65 -3.98 9.47 -14.64
C HIS A 65 -5.00 10.46 -15.25
N ALA A 66 -5.48 11.40 -14.46
CA ALA A 66 -6.34 12.48 -14.93
C ALA A 66 -5.62 13.55 -15.75
N ASN A 67 -4.30 13.40 -15.98
CA ASN A 67 -3.41 14.42 -16.55
C ASN A 67 -3.56 15.77 -15.84
N LEU A 68 -3.77 15.75 -14.52
CA LEU A 68 -3.85 16.95 -13.71
C LEU A 68 -2.46 17.31 -13.16
N PRO A 69 -1.94 18.51 -13.46
CA PRO A 69 -0.69 18.97 -12.88
C PRO A 69 -0.80 19.07 -11.36
N TYR A 70 0.16 18.49 -10.66
CA TYR A 70 0.24 18.53 -9.21
C TYR A 70 1.67 18.80 -8.75
N ARG A 71 1.80 19.29 -7.52
CA ARG A 71 3.08 19.53 -6.86
C ARG A 71 3.07 19.07 -5.42
N LEU A 72 4.22 18.66 -4.91
CA LEU A 72 4.39 18.24 -3.52
C LEU A 72 5.16 19.30 -2.73
N ILE A 73 4.62 19.71 -1.58
CA ILE A 73 5.35 20.58 -0.64
C ILE A 73 5.88 19.74 0.52
N GLY A 74 7.19 19.84 0.75
CA GLY A 74 7.86 19.19 1.89
C GLY A 74 8.00 17.68 1.78
N ALA A 75 7.77 17.11 0.58
CA ALA A 75 7.92 15.68 0.31
C ALA A 75 8.45 15.44 -1.11
N GLN A 76 9.11 14.29 -1.29
CA GLN A 76 9.39 13.75 -2.63
C GLN A 76 8.19 12.95 -3.14
N LYS A 77 8.02 12.94 -4.47
CA LYS A 77 7.08 12.04 -5.18
C LYS A 77 7.25 10.61 -4.71
N PHE A 78 6.15 9.86 -4.59
CA PHE A 78 6.15 8.53 -3.97
C PHE A 78 7.25 7.60 -4.53
N TYR A 79 7.33 7.44 -5.85
CA TYR A 79 8.33 6.60 -6.52
C TYR A 79 9.74 7.21 -6.54
N GLY A 80 9.86 8.49 -6.17
CA GLY A 80 11.11 9.20 -6.00
C GLY A 80 11.86 8.87 -4.71
N ARG A 81 11.15 8.39 -3.68
CA ARG A 81 11.66 8.19 -2.32
C ARG A 81 12.72 7.10 -2.26
N LYS A 82 13.70 7.27 -1.38
CA LYS A 82 14.85 6.36 -1.27
C LYS A 82 14.40 4.93 -1.00
N GLU A 83 13.56 4.76 0.01
CA GLU A 83 13.10 3.45 0.48
C GLU A 83 12.22 2.72 -0.53
N VAL A 84 11.39 3.47 -1.26
CA VAL A 84 10.57 2.94 -2.34
C VAL A 84 11.46 2.48 -3.49
N LYS A 85 12.43 3.30 -3.91
CA LYS A 85 13.39 2.95 -4.97
C LYS A 85 14.26 1.75 -4.63
N ASP A 86 14.70 1.62 -3.38
CA ASP A 86 15.50 0.48 -2.94
C ASP A 86 14.70 -0.82 -3.09
N MET A 87 13.44 -0.85 -2.63
CA MET A 87 12.57 -2.02 -2.80
C MET A 87 12.26 -2.34 -4.26
N ILE A 88 12.04 -1.33 -5.10
CA ILE A 88 11.87 -1.52 -6.54
C ILE A 88 13.14 -2.14 -7.15
N CYS A 89 14.33 -1.68 -6.76
CA CYS A 89 15.59 -2.24 -7.24
C CYS A 89 15.84 -3.66 -6.76
N PHE A 90 15.44 -4.04 -5.54
CA PHE A 90 15.46 -5.44 -5.12
C PHE A 90 14.58 -6.31 -6.01
N LEU A 91 13.33 -5.90 -6.25
CA LEU A 91 12.40 -6.66 -7.11
C LEU A 91 12.89 -6.74 -8.56
N ARG A 92 13.45 -5.65 -9.10
CA ARG A 92 14.08 -5.65 -10.43
C ARG A 92 15.27 -6.59 -10.51
N LEU A 93 16.08 -6.68 -9.46
CA LEU A 93 17.24 -7.57 -9.41
C LEU A 93 16.80 -9.04 -9.39
N VAL A 94 15.72 -9.37 -8.68
CA VAL A 94 15.12 -10.71 -8.68
C VAL A 94 14.57 -11.07 -10.07
N GLU A 95 13.93 -10.12 -10.76
CA GLU A 95 13.43 -10.31 -12.13
C GLU A 95 14.58 -10.48 -13.14
N ASN A 96 15.60 -9.62 -13.03
CA ASN A 96 16.74 -9.55 -13.94
C ASN A 96 18.05 -9.28 -13.16
N PRO A 97 18.83 -10.34 -12.84
CA PRO A 97 20.12 -10.20 -12.15
C PRO A 97 21.14 -9.36 -12.93
N SER A 98 20.99 -9.24 -14.25
CA SER A 98 21.86 -8.43 -15.09
C SER A 98 21.58 -6.92 -15.02
N ASP A 99 20.56 -6.48 -14.26
CA ASP A 99 20.31 -5.06 -14.01
C ASP A 99 21.38 -4.47 -13.06
N GLU A 100 22.49 -4.04 -13.65
CA GLU A 100 23.62 -3.48 -12.92
C GLU A 100 23.25 -2.19 -12.14
N VAL A 101 22.34 -1.37 -12.66
CA VAL A 101 21.92 -0.13 -11.98
C VAL A 101 21.19 -0.46 -10.69
N SER A 102 20.26 -1.42 -10.74
CA SER A 102 19.56 -1.89 -9.54
C SER A 102 20.51 -2.58 -8.57
N LEU A 103 21.43 -3.41 -9.06
CA LEU A 103 22.41 -4.10 -8.23
C LEU A 103 23.28 -3.10 -7.44
N LEU A 104 23.90 -2.15 -8.12
CA LEU A 104 24.80 -1.17 -7.50
C LEU A 104 24.10 -0.30 -6.46
N ARG A 105 22.78 -0.08 -6.61
CA ARG A 105 21.98 0.66 -5.64
C ARG A 105 21.77 -0.10 -4.34
N VAL A 106 21.47 -1.40 -4.40
CA VAL A 106 21.00 -2.17 -3.24
C VAL A 106 22.04 -3.13 -2.64
N ILE A 107 23.15 -3.39 -3.34
CA ILE A 107 24.20 -4.32 -2.86
C ILE A 107 24.84 -3.88 -1.53
N SER A 108 24.80 -2.59 -1.20
CA SER A 108 25.33 -2.04 0.07
C SER A 108 24.25 -1.56 1.03
N VAL A 109 22.96 -1.82 0.75
CA VAL A 109 21.81 -1.33 1.52
C VAL A 109 20.97 -2.50 2.02
N PRO A 110 20.80 -2.70 3.35
CA PRO A 110 21.48 -2.01 4.46
C PRO A 110 23.01 -2.24 4.48
N PRO A 111 23.78 -1.43 5.24
CA PRO A 111 25.24 -1.51 5.28
C PRO A 111 25.74 -2.90 5.69
N ARG A 112 26.45 -3.58 4.77
CA ARG A 112 26.94 -4.96 4.96
C ARG A 112 28.44 -5.13 4.69
N GLY A 113 29.24 -4.07 4.82
CA GLY A 113 30.70 -4.14 4.62
C GLY A 113 31.15 -4.26 3.16
N ILE A 114 30.26 -3.94 2.22
CA ILE A 114 30.54 -3.84 0.78
C ILE A 114 30.73 -2.37 0.43
N GLY A 115 31.96 -1.99 0.07
CA GLY A 115 32.31 -0.62 -0.32
C GLY A 115 32.74 -0.52 -1.78
N ASP A 116 33.03 0.69 -2.24
CA ASP A 116 33.33 0.99 -3.65
C ASP A 116 34.46 0.12 -4.23
N LYS A 117 35.50 -0.16 -3.45
CA LYS A 117 36.61 -1.03 -3.89
C LYS A 117 36.15 -2.46 -4.17
N THR A 118 35.24 -2.99 -3.35
CA THR A 118 34.66 -4.32 -3.52
C THR A 118 33.77 -4.35 -4.76
N ILE A 119 32.99 -3.30 -4.97
CA ILE A 119 32.14 -3.13 -6.15
C ILE A 119 33.00 -3.08 -7.42
N SER A 120 34.08 -2.28 -7.43
CA SER A 120 34.99 -2.21 -8.58
C SER A 120 35.70 -3.55 -8.85
N ALA A 121 36.02 -4.32 -7.80
CA ALA A 121 36.60 -5.65 -7.95
C ALA A 121 35.59 -6.62 -8.60
N LEU A 122 34.32 -6.58 -8.17
CA LEU A 122 33.23 -7.38 -8.75
C LEU A 122 33.00 -7.05 -10.23
N GLN A 123 32.94 -5.77 -10.58
CA GLN A 123 32.81 -5.31 -11.96
C GLN A 123 34.03 -5.71 -12.82
N SER A 124 35.24 -5.63 -12.25
CA SER A 124 36.47 -6.03 -12.94
C SER A 124 36.49 -7.55 -13.21
N ALA A 125 36.06 -8.36 -12.25
CA ALA A 125 35.94 -9.81 -12.41
C ALA A 125 34.93 -10.16 -13.52
N ALA A 126 33.79 -9.48 -13.54
CA ALA A 126 32.76 -9.62 -14.58
C ALA A 126 33.31 -9.26 -15.97
N ALA A 127 33.99 -8.10 -16.08
CA ALA A 127 34.59 -7.63 -17.32
C ALA A 127 35.68 -8.58 -17.86
N MET A 128 36.53 -9.13 -16.99
CA MET A 128 37.57 -10.10 -17.38
C MET A 128 36.98 -11.43 -17.87
N ALA A 129 35.87 -11.85 -17.29
CA ALA A 129 35.18 -13.09 -17.68
C ALA A 129 34.22 -12.91 -18.86
N GLY A 130 33.93 -11.68 -19.29
CA GLY A 130 32.99 -11.38 -20.37
C GLY A 130 31.53 -11.67 -20.01
N ILE A 131 31.19 -11.60 -18.72
CA ILE A 131 29.84 -11.83 -18.18
C ILE A 131 29.37 -10.61 -17.38
N THR A 132 28.12 -10.61 -16.95
CA THR A 132 27.53 -9.52 -16.17
C THR A 132 27.92 -9.60 -14.69
N THR A 133 27.93 -8.44 -14.01
CA THR A 133 28.18 -8.33 -12.56
C THR A 133 27.23 -9.22 -11.75
N GLY A 134 25.97 -9.34 -12.19
CA GLY A 134 24.97 -10.22 -11.59
C GLY A 134 25.29 -11.71 -11.74
N GLU A 135 25.84 -12.15 -12.88
CA GLU A 135 26.24 -13.56 -13.07
C GLU A 135 27.40 -13.95 -12.16
N VAL A 136 28.40 -13.06 -11.99
CA VAL A 136 29.47 -13.27 -11.01
C VAL A 136 28.91 -13.37 -9.59
N LEU A 137 27.97 -12.49 -9.25
CA LEU A 137 27.34 -12.49 -7.93
C LEU A 137 26.56 -13.79 -7.65
N LEU A 138 25.78 -14.27 -8.62
CA LEU A 138 25.05 -15.52 -8.51
C LEU A 138 25.99 -16.72 -8.39
N ASP A 139 27.11 -16.73 -9.11
CA ASP A 139 28.13 -17.78 -9.01
C ASP A 139 28.78 -17.79 -7.62
N LEU A 140 29.16 -16.62 -7.09
CA LEU A 140 29.67 -16.47 -5.72
C LEU A 140 28.66 -16.97 -4.68
N GLY A 141 27.38 -16.68 -4.86
CA GLY A 141 26.31 -17.13 -3.98
C GLY A 141 26.05 -18.63 -4.01
N LYS A 142 26.12 -19.26 -5.19
CA LYS A 142 25.88 -20.70 -5.37
C LYS A 142 27.07 -21.56 -4.95
N ASN A 143 28.27 -21.14 -5.34
CA ASN A 143 29.47 -21.95 -5.26
C ASN A 143 30.38 -21.56 -4.08
N GLY A 144 30.13 -20.41 -3.44
CA GLY A 144 30.92 -19.96 -2.30
C GLY A 144 32.42 -19.92 -2.61
N ASP A 145 33.22 -20.52 -1.75
CA ASP A 145 34.69 -20.60 -1.85
C ASP A 145 35.19 -21.38 -3.07
N ALA A 146 34.35 -22.23 -3.66
CA ALA A 146 34.66 -22.94 -4.90
C ALA A 146 34.50 -22.07 -6.16
N SER A 147 33.92 -20.86 -6.04
CA SER A 147 33.77 -19.95 -7.18
C SER A 147 35.13 -19.50 -7.73
N PRO A 148 35.34 -19.49 -9.07
CA PRO A 148 36.55 -18.95 -9.69
C PRO A 148 36.76 -17.45 -9.43
N TYR A 149 35.72 -16.74 -8.97
CA TYR A 149 35.77 -15.31 -8.68
C TYR A 149 36.10 -15.00 -7.22
N TRP A 150 36.10 -16.00 -6.32
CA TRP A 150 36.24 -15.81 -4.88
C TRP A 150 37.49 -15.01 -4.49
N SER A 151 38.65 -15.38 -5.06
CA SER A 151 39.93 -14.72 -4.77
C SER A 151 40.05 -13.31 -5.36
N GLN A 152 39.25 -12.97 -6.37
CA GLN A 152 39.32 -11.70 -7.09
C GLN A 152 38.64 -10.56 -6.32
N ILE A 153 37.62 -10.87 -5.51
CA ILE A 153 36.88 -9.88 -4.71
C ILE A 153 37.66 -9.45 -3.45
N GLY A 154 38.51 -10.34 -2.91
CA GLY A 154 39.36 -10.07 -1.77
C GLY A 154 38.63 -10.13 -0.42
N ARG A 155 38.92 -9.18 0.48
CA ARG A 155 38.50 -9.27 1.91
C ARG A 155 36.99 -9.22 2.13
N SER A 156 36.24 -8.59 1.23
CA SER A 156 34.78 -8.47 1.33
C SER A 156 34.05 -9.53 0.48
N VAL A 157 34.70 -10.64 0.11
CA VAL A 157 34.06 -11.70 -0.67
C VAL A 157 32.90 -12.36 0.07
N VAL A 158 33.01 -12.54 1.39
CA VAL A 158 31.98 -13.21 2.19
C VAL A 158 30.66 -12.41 2.16
N PRO A 159 30.61 -11.10 2.49
CA PRO A 159 29.37 -10.34 2.36
C PRO A 159 28.78 -10.29 0.95
N VAL A 160 29.64 -10.32 -0.08
CA VAL A 160 29.19 -10.35 -1.49
C VAL A 160 28.57 -11.71 -1.81
N ALA A 161 29.19 -12.81 -1.38
CA ALA A 161 28.66 -14.16 -1.56
C ALA A 161 27.36 -14.36 -0.77
N ASP A 162 27.27 -13.86 0.47
CA ASP A 162 26.04 -13.90 1.27
C ASP A 162 24.89 -13.16 0.56
N PHE A 163 25.18 -11.99 -0.04
CA PHE A 163 24.20 -11.28 -0.85
C PHE A 163 23.81 -12.04 -2.12
N GLY A 164 24.78 -12.68 -2.78
CA GLY A 164 24.52 -13.55 -3.92
C GLY A 164 23.64 -14.75 -3.55
N ALA A 165 23.86 -15.36 -2.38
CA ALA A 165 23.07 -16.48 -1.89
C ALA A 165 21.61 -16.05 -1.63
N MET A 166 21.40 -14.89 -0.99
CA MET A 166 20.05 -14.31 -0.84
C MET A 166 19.38 -14.11 -2.21
N LEU A 167 20.09 -13.56 -3.20
CA LEU A 167 19.53 -13.35 -4.53
C LEU A 167 19.13 -14.68 -5.20
N VAL A 168 19.95 -15.72 -5.10
CA VAL A 168 19.63 -17.06 -5.61
C VAL A 168 18.34 -17.58 -4.97
N GLU A 169 18.23 -17.47 -3.65
CA GLU A 169 17.04 -17.89 -2.91
C GLU A 169 15.77 -17.10 -3.30
N TRP A 170 15.91 -15.80 -3.57
CA TRP A 170 14.81 -14.96 -4.04
C TRP A 170 14.38 -15.32 -5.46
N GLN A 171 15.33 -15.63 -6.36
CA GLN A 171 15.00 -16.12 -7.70
C GLN A 171 14.22 -17.44 -7.66
N GLU A 172 14.59 -18.35 -6.76
CA GLU A 172 13.84 -19.60 -6.58
C GLU A 172 12.46 -19.39 -5.95
N ALA A 173 12.32 -18.40 -5.06
CA ALA A 173 11.05 -18.06 -4.42
C ALA A 173 10.08 -17.33 -5.35
N LYS A 174 10.59 -16.54 -6.30
CA LYS A 174 9.79 -15.84 -7.32
C LYS A 174 8.82 -16.79 -8.03
N GLU A 175 9.26 -18.00 -8.35
CA GLU A 175 8.46 -19.01 -9.05
C GLU A 175 7.43 -19.73 -8.15
N LYS A 176 7.57 -19.62 -6.82
CA LYS A 176 6.80 -20.41 -5.84
C LYS A 176 5.89 -19.56 -4.96
N THR A 177 6.06 -18.25 -4.96
CA THR A 177 5.42 -17.34 -4.00
C THR A 177 4.80 -16.16 -4.72
N SER A 178 3.87 -15.47 -4.05
CA SER A 178 3.30 -14.23 -4.55
C SER A 178 4.31 -13.08 -4.43
N ILE A 179 4.10 -12.00 -5.22
CA ILE A 179 4.97 -10.81 -5.19
C ILE A 179 5.06 -10.23 -3.77
N ALA A 180 3.95 -10.17 -3.03
CA ALA A 180 3.93 -9.66 -1.66
C ALA A 180 4.71 -10.56 -0.69
N ALA A 181 4.64 -11.90 -0.85
CA ALA A 181 5.40 -12.82 -0.02
C ALA A 181 6.91 -12.74 -0.32
N LEU A 182 7.28 -12.57 -1.60
CA LEU A 182 8.66 -12.31 -1.99
C LEU A 182 9.17 -10.97 -1.42
N PHE A 183 8.33 -9.93 -1.45
CA PHE A 183 8.62 -8.63 -0.85
C PHE A 183 8.92 -8.78 0.65
N ASP A 184 8.06 -9.48 1.39
CA ASP A 184 8.24 -9.73 2.83
C ASP A 184 9.52 -10.51 3.11
N ARG A 185 9.83 -11.49 2.28
CA ARG A 185 11.09 -12.25 2.38
C ARG A 185 12.31 -11.36 2.17
N ILE A 186 12.31 -10.51 1.13
CA ILE A 186 13.42 -9.56 0.88
C ILE A 186 13.62 -8.63 2.07
N VAL A 187 12.53 -8.07 2.62
CA VAL A 187 12.58 -7.20 3.80
C VAL A 187 13.22 -7.92 4.99
N HIS A 188 12.78 -9.15 5.26
CA HIS A 188 13.27 -9.96 6.35
C HIS A 188 14.76 -10.32 6.17
N ASP A 189 15.13 -10.90 5.03
CA ASP A 189 16.47 -11.43 4.77
C ASP A 189 17.54 -10.33 4.78
N THR A 190 17.16 -9.11 4.36
CA THR A 190 18.08 -7.97 4.34
C THR A 190 18.09 -7.14 5.64
N GLY A 191 17.16 -7.38 6.56
CA GLY A 191 16.97 -6.52 7.73
C GLY A 191 16.50 -5.10 7.37
N TYR A 192 15.75 -4.96 6.27
CA TYR A 192 15.40 -3.65 5.71
C TYR A 192 14.46 -2.84 6.61
N GLU A 193 13.54 -3.51 7.31
CA GLU A 193 12.56 -2.85 8.17
C GLU A 193 13.24 -2.05 9.29
N GLU A 194 14.16 -2.67 10.03
CA GLU A 194 14.92 -2.02 11.09
C GLU A 194 15.73 -0.85 10.54
N TYR A 195 16.44 -1.06 9.43
CA TYR A 195 17.23 -0.03 8.74
C TYR A 195 16.39 1.20 8.34
N VAL A 196 15.17 1.00 7.84
CA VAL A 196 14.28 2.11 7.44
C VAL A 196 13.67 2.80 8.66
N LYS A 197 13.29 2.05 9.69
CA LYS A 197 12.73 2.60 10.92
C LYS A 197 13.74 3.47 11.67
N GLU A 198 15.02 3.09 11.71
CA GLU A 198 16.09 3.91 12.28
C GLU A 198 16.28 5.27 11.58
N GLN A 199 15.90 5.36 10.30
CA GLN A 199 15.98 6.58 9.50
C GLN A 199 14.67 7.39 9.50
N SER A 200 13.62 6.89 10.15
CA SER A 200 12.32 7.54 10.22
C SER A 200 12.30 8.59 11.33
N ASP A 201 11.43 9.59 11.20
CA ASP A 201 11.21 10.60 12.23
C ASP A 201 9.71 10.68 12.60
N ALA A 202 9.37 11.52 13.57
CA ALA A 202 7.99 11.66 14.06
C ALA A 202 6.99 12.12 12.99
N ASN A 203 7.46 12.82 11.96
CA ASN A 203 6.64 13.41 10.90
C ASN A 203 6.71 12.61 9.58
N ASN A 204 7.71 11.75 9.44
CA ASN A 204 8.00 10.99 8.24
C ASN A 204 8.33 9.55 8.60
N ASP A 205 7.29 8.74 8.75
CA ASP A 205 7.42 7.29 8.86
C ASP A 205 7.74 6.70 7.47
N ARG A 206 9.03 6.47 7.20
CA ARG A 206 9.46 5.90 5.93
C ARG A 206 8.99 4.46 5.77
N TRP A 207 8.76 3.76 6.88
CA TRP A 207 8.28 2.40 6.85
C TRP A 207 6.87 2.31 6.23
N GLU A 208 6.01 3.29 6.49
CA GLU A 208 4.69 3.35 5.85
C GLU A 208 4.78 3.43 4.32
N ASN A 209 5.79 4.10 3.77
CA ASN A 209 5.99 4.15 2.32
C ASN A 209 6.33 2.77 1.75
N VAL A 210 7.14 1.99 2.48
CA VAL A 210 7.48 0.61 2.12
C VAL A 210 6.25 -0.28 2.19
N LEU A 211 5.43 -0.15 3.24
CA LEU A 211 4.18 -0.90 3.39
C LEU A 211 3.16 -0.55 2.31
N GLU A 212 3.10 0.71 1.88
CA GLU A 212 2.22 1.14 0.79
C GLU A 212 2.68 0.56 -0.56
N LEU A 213 3.99 0.45 -0.81
CA LEU A 213 4.51 -0.26 -1.99
C LEU A 213 4.20 -1.76 -1.91
N ARG A 214 4.33 -2.38 -0.72
CA ARG A 214 3.94 -3.78 -0.50
C ARG A 214 2.46 -4.00 -0.76
N ARG A 215 1.60 -3.06 -0.38
CA ARG A 215 0.16 -3.09 -0.66
C ARG A 215 -0.11 -3.08 -2.16
N LEU A 216 0.59 -2.22 -2.91
CA LEU A 216 0.52 -2.23 -4.37
C LEU A 216 0.97 -3.58 -4.94
N ALA A 217 2.04 -4.16 -4.43
CA ALA A 217 2.49 -5.50 -4.84
C ALA A 217 1.44 -6.60 -4.58
N TYR A 218 0.62 -6.44 -3.54
CA TYR A 218 -0.51 -7.35 -3.28
C TYR A 218 -1.59 -7.23 -4.36
N ASP A 219 -1.97 -6.02 -4.76
CA ASP A 219 -3.00 -5.80 -5.79
C ASP A 219 -2.60 -6.36 -7.17
N PHE A 220 -1.31 -6.59 -7.40
CA PHE A 220 -0.74 -7.18 -8.62
C PHE A 220 -0.48 -8.69 -8.54
N GLN A 221 -0.88 -9.38 -7.47
CA GLN A 221 -0.60 -10.82 -7.31
C GLN A 221 -1.17 -11.68 -8.44
N GLU A 222 -2.34 -11.34 -8.98
CA GLU A 222 -2.95 -12.10 -10.10
C GLU A 222 -2.27 -11.82 -11.45
N LYS A 223 -1.59 -10.69 -11.58
CA LYS A 223 -0.97 -10.18 -12.81
C LYS A 223 0.49 -10.59 -12.98
N GLY A 224 1.17 -10.79 -11.85
CA GLY A 224 2.57 -11.23 -11.81
C GLY A 224 3.59 -10.09 -11.86
N MET A 225 4.84 -10.46 -11.61
CA MET A 225 5.96 -9.52 -11.40
C MET A 225 6.21 -8.61 -12.61
N THR A 226 6.11 -9.16 -13.82
CA THR A 226 6.39 -8.41 -15.05
C THR A 226 5.43 -7.24 -15.22
N GLU A 227 4.13 -7.44 -15.03
CA GLU A 227 3.14 -6.36 -15.16
C GLU A 227 3.27 -5.33 -14.01
N PHE A 228 3.59 -5.80 -12.80
CA PHE A 228 3.88 -4.92 -11.67
C PHE A 228 5.07 -3.98 -11.97
N LEU A 229 6.20 -4.52 -12.42
CA LEU A 229 7.39 -3.72 -12.75
C LEU A 229 7.16 -2.80 -13.96
N GLN A 230 6.35 -3.21 -14.94
CA GLN A 230 5.96 -2.36 -16.07
C GLN A 230 5.09 -1.18 -15.61
N ASN A 231 4.12 -1.42 -14.72
CA ASN A 231 3.31 -0.36 -14.14
C ASN A 231 4.18 0.64 -13.38
N LEU A 232 5.11 0.15 -12.55
CA LEU A 232 6.06 1.01 -11.83
C LEU A 232 6.94 1.84 -12.76
N ALA A 233 7.42 1.27 -13.87
CA ALA A 233 8.22 1.99 -14.85
C ALA A 233 7.42 3.14 -15.50
N LEU A 234 6.17 2.90 -15.88
CA LEU A 234 5.30 3.91 -16.48
C LEU A 234 5.05 5.10 -15.54
N VAL A 235 4.79 4.80 -14.27
CA VAL A 235 4.50 5.83 -13.26
C VAL A 235 5.78 6.56 -12.85
N SER A 236 6.90 5.84 -12.71
CA SER A 236 8.21 6.43 -12.41
C SER A 236 8.74 7.32 -13.53
N ASP A 237 8.54 6.97 -14.80
CA ASP A 237 9.04 7.78 -15.92
C ASP A 237 8.35 9.15 -15.97
N GLN A 238 7.05 9.20 -15.67
CA GLN A 238 6.30 10.46 -15.50
C GLN A 238 6.79 11.26 -14.29
N ASP A 239 7.32 10.58 -13.28
CA ASP A 239 7.90 11.21 -12.09
C ASP A 239 9.34 11.72 -12.27
N THR A 240 10.08 11.15 -13.22
CA THR A 240 11.48 11.49 -13.49
C THR A 240 11.69 12.63 -14.49
N ILE A 241 10.63 13.16 -15.14
CA ILE A 241 10.75 14.39 -15.92
C ILE A 241 11.13 15.50 -14.93
N PRO A 242 12.38 16.00 -14.96
CA PRO A 242 12.75 17.10 -14.11
C PRO A 242 12.01 18.31 -14.68
N ASP A 243 11.07 18.88 -13.91
CA ASP A 243 10.79 20.29 -14.07
C ASP A 243 12.15 20.97 -13.88
N THR A 244 12.64 21.63 -14.92
CA THR A 244 14.05 21.97 -15.11
C THR A 244 14.67 22.62 -13.86
N GLY A 245 15.53 21.89 -13.13
CA GLY A 245 16.41 22.43 -12.09
C GLY A 245 16.13 21.95 -10.66
N GLU A 246 17.09 21.19 -10.13
CA GLU A 246 17.33 20.79 -8.73
C GLU A 246 16.70 21.67 -7.62
N ALA A 247 15.63 21.18 -6.99
CA ALA A 247 15.24 21.34 -5.57
C ALA A 247 13.88 20.62 -5.34
N PRO A 248 13.48 20.27 -4.10
CA PRO A 248 12.06 20.07 -3.80
C PRO A 248 11.29 21.29 -4.32
N ASP A 249 10.24 21.06 -5.14
CA ASP A 249 9.47 22.11 -5.82
C ASP A 249 9.25 23.30 -4.87
N ASP A 250 9.89 24.42 -5.20
CA ASP A 250 9.89 25.66 -4.43
C ASP A 250 8.55 26.41 -4.52
N GLY A 251 7.47 25.68 -4.85
CA GLY A 251 6.10 26.16 -4.91
C GLY A 251 5.88 27.10 -6.10
N LYS A 252 6.72 27.01 -7.13
CA LYS A 252 6.72 27.94 -8.27
C LYS A 252 6.15 27.36 -9.56
N THR A 253 5.89 26.06 -9.64
CA THR A 253 5.09 25.49 -10.74
C THR A 253 3.67 26.07 -10.63
N LYS A 254 3.41 27.10 -11.43
CA LYS A 254 2.10 27.74 -11.54
C LYS A 254 1.16 26.83 -12.33
N GLY A 255 -0.11 26.78 -11.94
CA GLY A 255 -1.10 25.96 -12.62
C GLY A 255 -1.12 24.50 -12.16
N ALA A 256 -0.63 24.22 -10.94
CA ALA A 256 -0.64 22.88 -10.36
C ALA A 256 -1.36 22.84 -9.00
N VAL A 257 -2.04 21.74 -8.72
CA VAL A 257 -2.69 21.49 -7.42
C VAL A 257 -1.63 21.11 -6.38
N THR A 258 -1.79 21.61 -5.16
CA THR A 258 -0.79 21.39 -4.11
C THR A 258 -1.12 20.19 -3.23
N LEU A 259 -0.24 19.20 -3.16
CA LEU A 259 -0.32 18.04 -2.27
C LEU A 259 0.70 18.23 -1.14
N LEU A 260 0.27 18.03 0.10
CA LEU A 260 1.13 18.26 1.27
C LEU A 260 0.62 17.55 2.51
N THR A 261 1.51 17.30 3.47
CA THR A 261 1.09 16.84 4.80
C THR A 261 0.45 17.98 5.60
N LEU A 262 -0.39 17.64 6.57
CA LEU A 262 -0.97 18.62 7.51
C LEU A 262 0.13 19.41 8.26
N HIS A 263 1.27 18.79 8.54
CA HIS A 263 2.44 19.46 9.15
C HIS A 263 3.03 20.52 8.22
N ALA A 264 3.20 20.17 6.94
CA ALA A 264 3.75 21.08 5.92
C ALA A 264 2.80 22.23 5.56
N ALA A 265 1.50 22.12 5.89
CA ALA A 265 0.52 23.15 5.59
C ALA A 265 0.65 24.42 6.45
N LYS A 266 1.45 24.41 7.52
CA LYS A 266 1.58 25.54 8.45
C LYS A 266 2.03 26.81 7.73
N GLY A 267 1.23 27.87 7.85
CA GLY A 267 1.52 29.19 7.24
C GLY A 267 1.08 29.34 5.78
N LEU A 268 0.62 28.25 5.14
CA LEU A 268 0.01 28.28 3.81
C LEU A 268 -1.51 28.43 3.92
N GLU A 269 -2.18 28.92 2.87
CA GLU A 269 -3.65 29.01 2.81
C GLU A 269 -4.13 28.91 1.36
N TYR A 270 -5.24 28.20 1.15
CA TYR A 270 -5.79 27.91 -0.18
C TYR A 270 -7.27 28.22 -0.23
N ASN A 271 -7.79 28.52 -1.43
CA ASN A 271 -9.21 28.80 -1.60
C ASN A 271 -10.04 27.55 -1.30
N GLN A 272 -9.62 26.40 -1.81
CA GLN A 272 -10.29 25.11 -1.66
C GLN A 272 -9.31 24.13 -1.01
N VAL A 273 -9.69 23.51 0.12
CA VAL A 273 -8.85 22.52 0.81
C VAL A 273 -9.60 21.20 0.94
N PHE A 274 -8.94 20.12 0.55
CA PHE A 274 -9.34 18.75 0.85
C PHE A 274 -8.46 18.23 1.99
N ILE A 275 -9.06 17.66 3.04
CA ILE A 275 -8.36 16.86 4.05
C ILE A 275 -8.88 15.43 3.89
N ILE A 276 -7.98 14.52 3.55
CA ILE A 276 -8.29 13.11 3.29
C ILE A 276 -7.81 12.21 4.44
N GLY A 277 -8.32 10.98 4.50
CA GLY A 277 -7.88 10.04 5.51
C GLY A 277 -8.39 10.33 6.91
N LEU A 278 -9.60 10.87 7.05
CA LEU A 278 -10.25 11.11 8.34
C LEU A 278 -10.88 9.83 8.91
N ASP A 279 -10.02 8.83 9.08
CA ASP A 279 -10.29 7.53 9.65
C ASP A 279 -9.47 7.32 10.93
N GLU A 280 -10.02 6.63 11.93
CA GLU A 280 -9.26 6.25 13.13
C GLU A 280 -8.03 5.42 12.75
N GLY A 281 -6.90 5.69 13.41
CA GLY A 281 -5.62 5.08 13.11
C GLY A 281 -4.81 5.81 12.03
N ILE A 282 -5.45 6.61 11.17
CA ILE A 282 -4.79 7.51 10.21
C ILE A 282 -4.78 8.94 10.75
N LEU A 283 -5.95 9.52 11.03
CA LEU A 283 -6.10 10.83 11.66
C LEU A 283 -7.30 10.82 12.61
N PRO A 284 -7.09 10.62 13.92
CA PRO A 284 -5.80 10.61 14.61
C PRO A 284 -4.91 9.41 14.26
N HIS A 285 -3.60 9.64 14.20
CA HIS A 285 -2.63 8.60 13.93
C HIS A 285 -2.57 7.56 15.07
N SER A 286 -2.45 6.28 14.72
CA SER A 286 -2.46 5.14 15.66
C SER A 286 -1.51 5.29 16.86
N ARG A 287 -0.32 5.88 16.66
CA ARG A 287 0.68 6.13 17.71
C ARG A 287 0.16 7.01 18.87
N SER A 288 -0.73 7.95 18.56
CA SER A 288 -1.28 8.90 19.54
C SER A 288 -2.43 8.32 20.37
N ARG A 289 -2.85 7.08 20.12
CA ARG A 289 -4.07 6.48 20.70
C ARG A 289 -4.03 6.42 22.23
N ASP A 290 -2.87 6.08 22.78
CA ASP A 290 -2.70 5.78 24.21
C ASP A 290 -2.12 6.96 25.00
N ASP A 291 -1.75 8.07 24.34
CA ASP A 291 -1.22 9.28 24.95
C ASP A 291 -2.19 10.46 24.78
N PRO A 292 -2.79 10.99 25.87
CA PRO A 292 -3.68 12.14 25.80
C PRO A 292 -3.05 13.42 25.25
N GLU A 293 -1.76 13.65 25.47
CA GLU A 293 -1.04 14.82 24.95
C GLU A 293 -0.82 14.70 23.44
N GLU A 294 -0.37 13.52 22.97
CA GLU A 294 -0.25 13.27 21.52
C GLU A 294 -1.62 13.34 20.83
N MET A 295 -2.68 12.86 21.48
CA MET A 295 -4.05 12.98 20.96
C MET A 295 -4.50 14.43 20.84
N ALA A 296 -4.17 15.26 21.83
CA ALA A 296 -4.45 16.69 21.76
C ALA A 296 -3.64 17.36 20.64
N GLU A 297 -2.43 16.89 20.34
CA GLU A 297 -1.63 17.37 19.23
C GLU A 297 -2.21 16.98 17.87
N GLU A 298 -2.67 15.73 17.66
CA GLU A 298 -3.37 15.32 16.44
C GLU A 298 -4.64 16.15 16.19
N ARG A 299 -5.35 16.50 17.27
CA ARG A 299 -6.52 17.40 17.21
C ARG A 299 -6.11 18.81 16.77
N ARG A 300 -5.00 19.35 17.29
CA ARG A 300 -4.46 20.65 16.85
C ARG A 300 -4.02 20.59 15.40
N LEU A 301 -3.43 19.49 14.97
CA LEU A 301 -3.00 19.27 13.59
C LEU A 301 -4.19 19.36 12.62
N LEU A 302 -5.29 18.66 12.91
CA LEU A 302 -6.53 18.78 12.14
C LEU A 302 -7.05 20.22 12.15
N TYR A 303 -7.13 20.87 13.32
CA TYR A 303 -7.55 22.27 13.43
C TYR A 303 -6.72 23.21 12.55
N VAL A 304 -5.39 23.06 12.57
CA VAL A 304 -4.48 23.83 11.70
C VAL A 304 -4.82 23.58 10.25
N GLY A 305 -5.00 22.32 9.81
CA GLY A 305 -5.41 21.97 8.45
C GLY A 305 -6.73 22.61 8.04
N MET A 306 -7.77 22.52 8.88
CA MET A 306 -9.09 23.10 8.60
C MET A 306 -9.03 24.62 8.44
N THR A 307 -8.19 25.31 9.23
CA THR A 307 -8.01 26.76 9.13
C THR A 307 -7.22 27.23 7.90
N ARG A 308 -6.69 26.31 7.08
CA ARG A 308 -6.04 26.63 5.80
C ARG A 308 -7.02 26.95 4.68
N ALA A 309 -8.29 26.57 4.83
CA ALA A 309 -9.33 26.80 3.84
C ALA A 309 -9.86 28.24 3.89
N LYS A 310 -9.82 28.96 2.77
CA LYS A 310 -10.40 30.31 2.66
C LYS A 310 -11.87 30.29 2.25
N ASN A 311 -12.27 29.43 1.32
CA ASN A 311 -13.62 29.44 0.71
C ASN A 311 -14.39 28.12 0.87
N GLN A 312 -13.73 26.97 0.69
CA GLN A 312 -14.36 25.64 0.83
C GLN A 312 -13.43 24.67 1.53
N LEU A 313 -13.99 23.91 2.47
CA LEU A 313 -13.33 22.79 3.12
C LEU A 313 -14.07 21.50 2.77
N TYR A 314 -13.31 20.50 2.36
CA TYR A 314 -13.76 19.13 2.16
C TYR A 314 -13.04 18.22 3.16
N LEU A 315 -13.81 17.41 3.88
CA LEU A 315 -13.35 16.43 4.85
C LEU A 315 -13.74 15.05 4.34
N LEU A 316 -12.75 14.25 3.95
CA LEU A 316 -12.94 12.97 3.29
C LEU A 316 -12.46 11.82 4.19
N ARG A 317 -13.18 10.71 4.08
CA ARG A 317 -12.80 9.42 4.67
C ARG A 317 -13.23 8.27 3.79
N ALA A 318 -12.73 7.06 4.06
CA ALA A 318 -13.14 5.84 3.37
C ALA A 318 -13.90 4.88 4.32
N GLU A 319 -14.86 4.09 3.81
CA GLU A 319 -15.55 3.05 4.60
C GLU A 319 -14.66 1.83 4.84
N ARG A 320 -13.80 1.52 3.87
CA ARG A 320 -12.78 0.48 3.99
C ARG A 320 -11.47 0.96 3.40
N ARG A 321 -10.36 0.45 3.91
CA ARG A 321 -9.03 0.62 3.32
C ARG A 321 -8.40 -0.75 3.18
N SER A 322 -7.66 -0.97 2.09
CA SER A 322 -6.96 -2.24 1.93
C SER A 322 -5.74 -2.21 2.85
N ASN A 323 -5.67 -3.19 3.74
CA ASN A 323 -4.62 -3.35 4.73
C ASN A 323 -4.05 -4.76 4.56
N PHE A 324 -2.79 -4.84 4.14
CA PHE A 324 -2.04 -6.10 3.99
C PHE A 324 -2.75 -7.22 3.20
N GLY A 325 -3.57 -6.86 2.22
CA GLY A 325 -4.27 -7.81 1.36
C GLY A 325 -5.67 -8.21 1.80
N SER A 326 -6.14 -7.67 2.92
CA SER A 326 -7.54 -7.70 3.32
C SER A 326 -8.13 -6.30 3.25
N TRP A 327 -9.45 -6.19 3.10
CA TRP A 327 -10.14 -4.92 3.29
C TRP A 327 -10.60 -4.84 4.74
N GLU A 328 -10.08 -3.88 5.47
CA GLU A 328 -10.54 -3.59 6.82
C GLU A 328 -11.52 -2.42 6.76
N TYR A 329 -12.64 -2.56 7.47
CA TYR A 329 -13.55 -1.45 7.68
C TYR A 329 -12.84 -0.41 8.54
N SER A 330 -12.75 0.81 8.03
CA SER A 330 -12.20 1.94 8.77
C SER A 330 -13.29 2.55 9.64
N GLU A 331 -12.94 2.88 10.88
CA GLU A 331 -13.80 3.68 11.75
C GLU A 331 -13.64 5.17 11.42
N ALA A 332 -14.72 5.94 11.56
CA ALA A 332 -14.66 7.37 11.32
C ALA A 332 -13.79 8.05 12.39
N SER A 333 -12.94 8.99 11.98
CA SER A 333 -12.18 9.83 12.91
C SER A 333 -13.10 10.44 13.96
N ARG A 334 -12.76 10.27 15.24
CA ARG A 334 -13.46 10.87 16.38
C ARG A 334 -13.61 12.38 16.25
N PHE A 335 -12.67 13.04 15.56
CA PHE A 335 -12.70 14.49 15.38
C PHE A 335 -13.85 14.96 14.48
N LEU A 336 -14.41 14.09 13.63
CA LEU A 336 -15.58 14.43 12.82
C LEU A 336 -16.83 14.64 13.68
N ALA A 337 -16.95 13.92 14.81
CA ALA A 337 -18.08 14.04 15.73
C ALA A 337 -18.09 15.37 16.52
N ASP A 338 -16.94 16.03 16.62
CA ASP A 338 -16.80 17.32 17.30
C ASP A 338 -17.26 18.51 16.42
N ILE A 339 -17.54 18.25 15.13
CA ILE A 339 -18.01 19.27 14.19
C ILE A 339 -19.54 19.30 14.20
N SER A 340 -20.10 20.46 14.52
CA SER A 340 -21.55 20.65 14.56
C SER A 340 -22.22 20.36 13.21
N GLU A 341 -23.31 19.59 13.22
CA GLU A 341 -24.01 19.11 12.01
C GLU A 341 -24.59 20.26 11.15
N ASP A 342 -24.93 21.40 11.77
CA ASP A 342 -25.43 22.57 11.06
C ASP A 342 -24.38 23.20 10.12
N LEU A 343 -23.10 23.00 10.41
CA LEU A 343 -21.97 23.48 9.61
C LEU A 343 -21.60 22.55 8.45
N VAL A 344 -22.19 21.36 8.39
CA VAL A 344 -21.78 20.28 7.48
C VAL A 344 -22.85 19.99 6.43
N THR A 345 -22.38 19.65 5.22
CA THR A 345 -23.17 19.00 4.18
C THR A 345 -22.58 17.61 3.96
N ASN A 346 -23.34 16.56 4.28
CA ASN A 346 -22.92 15.18 4.09
C ASN A 346 -23.16 14.72 2.64
N GLN A 347 -22.13 14.15 2.03
CA GLN A 347 -22.13 13.51 0.72
C GLN A 347 -21.57 12.08 0.84
N GLY A 348 -21.80 11.23 -0.16
CA GLY A 348 -21.26 9.86 -0.18
C GLY A 348 -21.99 8.86 0.72
N ARG A 349 -22.77 9.30 1.72
CA ARG A 349 -23.66 8.41 2.49
C ARG A 349 -24.73 7.80 1.56
N ARG A 350 -24.59 6.51 1.26
CA ARG A 350 -25.62 5.71 0.58
C ARG A 350 -26.90 5.72 1.42
N ASN A 351 -27.96 6.40 0.95
CA ASN A 351 -29.31 6.01 1.33
C ASN A 351 -29.52 4.58 0.82
N ALA A 352 -29.80 3.64 1.72
CA ALA A 352 -29.87 2.19 1.49
C ALA A 352 -30.94 1.70 0.48
N THR A 353 -31.51 2.59 -0.35
CA THR A 353 -32.68 2.32 -1.19
C THR A 353 -32.44 2.34 -2.70
N ARG A 354 -31.20 2.50 -3.20
CA ARG A 354 -30.93 2.41 -4.65
C ARG A 354 -29.74 1.51 -4.97
N ARG A 355 -30.09 0.25 -5.28
CA ARG A 355 -29.25 -0.82 -5.83
C ARG A 355 -28.56 -0.44 -7.15
N ASP A 356 -27.29 -0.78 -7.26
CA ASP A 356 -26.64 -1.56 -8.34
C ASP A 356 -26.76 -1.11 -9.81
N ALA A 357 -26.75 0.18 -10.14
CA ALA A 357 -26.79 0.59 -11.56
C ALA A 357 -25.59 1.40 -12.08
N ARG A 358 -24.62 1.82 -11.26
CA ARG A 358 -23.49 2.65 -11.72
C ARG A 358 -22.18 2.48 -10.90
N GLU A 359 -21.82 1.25 -10.53
CA GLU A 359 -20.52 1.01 -9.87
C GLU A 359 -19.30 1.02 -10.82
N ASP A 360 -19.52 1.09 -12.14
CA ASP A 360 -18.45 1.07 -13.14
C ASP A 360 -17.93 2.46 -13.58
N ASP A 361 -18.64 3.56 -13.27
CA ASP A 361 -18.29 4.90 -13.79
C ASP A 361 -17.22 5.65 -12.96
N PHE A 362 -16.91 5.22 -11.73
CA PHE A 362 -15.97 5.92 -10.83
C PHE A 362 -14.67 5.17 -10.54
N ARG A 363 -14.47 4.01 -11.17
CA ARG A 363 -13.19 3.31 -11.09
C ARG A 363 -12.25 3.92 -12.11
N TRP A 364 -11.42 4.84 -11.64
CA TRP A 364 -10.09 4.91 -12.22
C TRP A 364 -9.51 3.50 -12.13
N SER A 365 -9.29 2.82 -13.27
CA SER A 365 -8.62 1.52 -13.25
C SER A 365 -7.16 1.79 -12.86
N THR A 366 -6.89 1.84 -11.56
CA THR A 366 -5.59 2.11 -10.92
C THR A 366 -4.50 1.13 -11.35
N THR A 367 -4.81 0.19 -12.23
CA THR A 367 -3.96 -0.93 -12.61
C THR A 367 -4.20 -1.42 -14.03
N GLY A 368 -5.05 -0.80 -14.85
CA GLY A 368 -5.57 -1.49 -16.05
C GLY A 368 -6.30 -2.80 -15.69
N VAL A 369 -6.71 -2.98 -14.43
CA VAL A 369 -7.74 -3.94 -14.04
C VAL A 369 -9.04 -3.40 -14.59
N THR A 370 -9.29 -3.65 -15.88
CA THR A 370 -10.62 -4.12 -16.21
C THR A 370 -10.74 -5.42 -15.45
N ARG A 371 -11.46 -5.39 -14.32
CA ARG A 371 -12.10 -6.61 -13.85
C ARG A 371 -12.95 -7.00 -15.04
N LYS A 372 -12.49 -7.95 -15.87
CA LYS A 372 -13.45 -8.78 -16.56
C LYS A 372 -14.32 -9.24 -15.42
N VAL A 373 -15.54 -8.72 -15.38
CA VAL A 373 -16.65 -9.50 -14.91
C VAL A 373 -16.61 -10.69 -15.86
N THR A 374 -15.72 -11.65 -15.57
CA THR A 374 -16.00 -13.04 -15.85
C THR A 374 -17.37 -13.16 -15.25
N GLN A 375 -18.39 -13.19 -16.11
CA GLN A 375 -19.71 -13.60 -15.72
C GLN A 375 -19.45 -14.73 -14.77
N THR A 376 -19.76 -14.50 -13.49
CA THR A 376 -19.59 -15.47 -12.45
C THR A 376 -20.36 -16.65 -13.01
N VAL A 377 -19.63 -17.64 -13.56
CA VAL A 377 -20.17 -18.97 -13.70
C VAL A 377 -20.57 -19.22 -12.27
N ALA A 378 -21.88 -19.20 -12.03
CA ALA A 378 -22.44 -19.33 -10.70
C ALA A 378 -21.59 -20.40 -10.01
N PRO A 379 -20.90 -20.10 -8.90
CA PRO A 379 -20.09 -21.11 -8.26
C PRO A 379 -21.04 -22.29 -8.09
N SER A 380 -20.69 -23.43 -8.69
CA SER A 380 -21.38 -24.65 -8.34
C SER A 380 -21.06 -24.81 -6.86
N PHE A 381 -21.94 -24.30 -6.00
CA PHE A 381 -21.84 -24.52 -4.58
C PHE A 381 -21.78 -26.04 -4.45
N LYS A 382 -20.59 -26.56 -4.12
CA LYS A 382 -20.51 -27.92 -3.62
C LYS A 382 -21.39 -27.89 -2.39
N GLU A 383 -22.51 -28.63 -2.43
CA GLU A 383 -23.34 -28.76 -1.25
C GLU A 383 -22.44 -29.21 -0.08
N PRO A 384 -22.59 -28.61 1.12
CA PRO A 384 -21.79 -28.99 2.27
C PRO A 384 -21.94 -30.50 2.50
N ARG A 385 -20.80 -31.19 2.60
CA ARG A 385 -20.77 -32.64 2.82
C ARG A 385 -21.35 -32.99 4.19
N PHE A 386 -21.25 -32.06 5.15
CA PHE A 386 -21.75 -32.20 6.51
C PHE A 386 -22.90 -31.23 6.76
N LYS A 387 -24.03 -31.73 7.26
CA LYS A 387 -25.19 -30.93 7.65
C LYS A 387 -25.32 -30.89 9.18
N PRO A 388 -25.81 -29.77 9.75
CA PRO A 388 -26.17 -29.71 11.16
C PRO A 388 -27.05 -30.90 11.57
N GLY A 389 -26.69 -31.56 12.66
CA GLY A 389 -27.37 -32.76 13.19
C GLY A 389 -26.81 -34.11 12.71
N MET A 390 -25.88 -34.14 11.74
CA MET A 390 -25.24 -35.39 11.32
C MET A 390 -24.30 -35.92 12.41
N LYS A 391 -24.29 -37.24 12.61
CA LYS A 391 -23.33 -37.92 13.48
C LYS A 391 -22.07 -38.27 12.69
N VAL A 392 -20.92 -38.00 13.29
CA VAL A 392 -19.61 -38.22 12.68
C VAL A 392 -18.64 -38.82 13.67
N ARG A 393 -17.67 -39.59 13.18
CA ARG A 393 -16.55 -40.09 13.98
C ARG A 393 -15.25 -39.86 13.24
N LYS A 394 -14.18 -39.65 13.99
CA LYS A 394 -12.82 -39.54 13.48
C LYS A 394 -12.09 -40.89 13.65
N PRO A 395 -11.79 -41.64 12.57
CA PRO A 395 -11.20 -42.99 12.68
C PRO A 395 -9.78 -42.97 13.25
N ASP A 396 -9.04 -41.90 12.96
CA ASP A 396 -7.67 -41.71 13.42
C ASP A 396 -7.57 -41.33 14.91
N ARG A 397 -8.70 -41.04 15.57
CA ARG A 397 -8.81 -40.64 16.98
C ARG A 397 -10.06 -41.25 17.62
N ALA A 398 -9.99 -42.56 17.87
CA ALA A 398 -11.05 -43.32 18.54
C ALA A 398 -11.34 -42.80 19.98
N ASP A 399 -10.39 -42.10 20.60
CA ASP A 399 -10.51 -41.44 21.91
C ASP A 399 -11.58 -40.33 21.94
N TRP A 400 -11.92 -39.73 20.80
CA TRP A 400 -12.84 -38.60 20.74
C TRP A 400 -14.31 -39.01 20.81
N GLY A 401 -14.62 -40.28 20.55
CA GLY A 401 -15.99 -40.79 20.53
C GLY A 401 -16.80 -40.27 19.35
N GLU A 402 -18.13 -40.37 19.46
CA GLU A 402 -19.06 -39.87 18.44
C GLU A 402 -19.23 -38.35 18.57
N GLY A 403 -19.27 -37.65 17.44
CA GLY A 403 -19.49 -36.22 17.34
C GLY A 403 -20.79 -35.88 16.62
N ILE A 404 -21.43 -34.77 17.00
CA ILE A 404 -22.58 -34.20 16.31
C ILE A 404 -22.16 -32.89 15.65
N VAL A 405 -22.46 -32.74 14.36
CA VAL A 405 -22.22 -31.51 13.61
C VAL A 405 -23.22 -30.44 14.08
N LEU A 406 -22.71 -29.29 14.54
CA LEU A 406 -23.52 -28.15 14.98
C LEU A 406 -23.69 -27.13 13.84
N GLU A 407 -22.60 -26.82 13.16
CA GLU A 407 -22.58 -25.87 12.04
C GLU A 407 -21.59 -26.35 10.97
N SER A 408 -21.92 -26.10 9.70
CA SER A 408 -20.99 -26.29 8.58
C SER A 408 -21.05 -25.06 7.67
N LYS A 409 -19.89 -24.48 7.36
CA LYS A 409 -19.74 -23.32 6.48
C LYS A 409 -18.74 -23.65 5.38
N VAL A 410 -19.16 -23.45 4.13
CA VAL A 410 -18.28 -23.51 2.97
C VAL A 410 -17.77 -22.09 2.70
N GLU A 411 -16.46 -21.89 2.76
CA GLU A 411 -15.82 -20.61 2.51
C GLU A 411 -15.69 -20.34 0.99
N SER A 412 -15.33 -19.11 0.62
CA SER A 412 -15.28 -18.66 -0.78
C SER A 412 -14.21 -19.35 -1.62
N ASP A 413 -13.26 -20.04 -0.99
CA ASP A 413 -12.22 -20.89 -1.59
C ASP A 413 -12.71 -22.34 -1.83
N GLY A 414 -13.91 -22.70 -1.36
CA GLY A 414 -14.50 -24.03 -1.48
C GLY A 414 -14.11 -25.00 -0.36
N GLU A 415 -13.39 -24.54 0.68
CA GLU A 415 -13.13 -25.35 1.89
C GLU A 415 -14.35 -25.35 2.82
N GLU A 416 -14.67 -26.51 3.38
CA GLU A 416 -15.78 -26.68 4.32
C GLU A 416 -15.23 -26.73 5.76
N THR A 417 -15.57 -25.73 6.57
CA THR A 417 -15.28 -25.70 8.00
C THR A 417 -16.48 -26.22 8.78
N VAL A 418 -16.24 -27.23 9.64
CA VAL A 418 -17.29 -27.93 10.40
C VAL A 418 -17.04 -27.76 11.89
N GLU A 419 -18.07 -27.37 12.62
CA GLU A 419 -18.07 -27.29 14.08
C GLU A 419 -18.78 -28.51 14.66
N ILE A 420 -18.06 -29.33 15.43
CA ILE A 420 -18.49 -30.66 15.87
C ILE A 420 -18.35 -30.74 17.38
N HIS A 421 -19.39 -31.21 18.06
CA HIS A 421 -19.35 -31.53 19.48
C HIS A 421 -19.14 -33.04 19.67
N PHE A 422 -17.95 -33.43 20.11
CA PHE A 422 -17.58 -34.81 20.42
C PHE A 422 -17.92 -35.17 21.87
N SER A 423 -18.43 -36.38 22.10
CA SER A 423 -18.85 -36.85 23.42
C SER A 423 -17.74 -36.81 24.48
N SER A 424 -16.48 -37.04 24.07
CA SER A 424 -15.36 -37.18 25.00
C SER A 424 -14.55 -35.90 25.22
N ILE A 425 -14.50 -35.01 24.23
CA ILE A 425 -13.58 -33.85 24.22
C ILE A 425 -14.29 -32.50 24.04
N GLY A 426 -15.61 -32.51 23.84
CA GLY A 426 -16.42 -31.31 23.63
C GLY A 426 -16.28 -30.74 22.22
N LEU A 427 -16.40 -29.41 22.12
CA LEU A 427 -16.51 -28.69 20.85
C LEU A 427 -15.16 -28.55 20.14
N LYS A 428 -15.15 -28.88 18.84
CA LYS A 428 -14.00 -28.72 17.95
C LYS A 428 -14.43 -28.14 16.61
N ARG A 429 -13.70 -27.13 16.14
CA ARG A 429 -13.81 -26.57 14.80
C ARG A 429 -12.71 -27.18 13.93
N LEU A 430 -13.09 -27.82 12.83
CA LEU A 430 -12.21 -28.60 11.97
C LEU A 430 -12.46 -28.29 10.49
N LEU A 431 -11.40 -28.32 9.68
CA LEU A 431 -11.51 -28.26 8.22
C LEU A 431 -11.86 -29.66 7.69
N ALA A 432 -12.98 -29.80 7.00
CA ALA A 432 -13.50 -31.08 6.48
C ALA A 432 -12.49 -31.81 5.58
N SER A 433 -11.69 -31.07 4.82
CA SER A 433 -10.64 -31.57 3.92
C SER A 433 -9.51 -32.27 4.69
N LEU A 434 -9.21 -31.84 5.91
CA LEU A 434 -8.08 -32.32 6.72
C LEU A 434 -8.52 -33.22 7.88
N ALA A 435 -9.80 -33.21 8.23
CA ALA A 435 -10.30 -33.84 9.46
C ALA A 435 -10.58 -35.35 9.35
N ASN A 436 -10.55 -35.96 8.15
CA ASN A 436 -10.84 -37.38 7.92
C ASN A 436 -12.08 -37.89 8.71
N LEU A 437 -13.22 -37.22 8.55
CA LEU A 437 -14.46 -37.55 9.27
C LEU A 437 -15.27 -38.62 8.52
N GLU A 438 -15.70 -39.66 9.23
CA GLU A 438 -16.67 -40.66 8.76
C GLU A 438 -18.07 -40.30 9.25
N ILE A 439 -19.06 -40.33 8.34
CA ILE A 439 -20.47 -40.11 8.67
C ILE A 439 -21.04 -41.42 9.21
N ILE A 440 -21.66 -41.36 10.39
CA ILE A 440 -22.39 -42.47 11.00
C ILE A 440 -23.88 -42.19 10.76
N ASN A 441 -24.56 -43.13 10.10
CA ASN A 441 -26.01 -43.04 9.86
C ASN A 441 -26.83 -43.21 11.16
#